data_AF-A0A2A6B5U0-F1
#
_entry.id   AF-A0A2A6B5U0-F1
#
_cell.length_a   1.000
_cell.length_b   1.000
_cell.length_c   1.000
_cell.angle_alpha   90.00
_cell.angle_beta   90.00
_cell.angle_gamma   90.00
#
_symmetry.space_group_name_H-M   'P 1'
#
loop_
_entity.id
_entity.type
_entity.pdbx_description
1 polymer ?
#
loop_
_entity_poly.entity_id
_entity_poly.type
_entity_poly.pdbx_seq_one_letter_code
_entity_poly.pdbx_strand_id
1 'polypeptide(L)'
;MGYPCWNEDAVTFYLNRKDVQDALHIPQEWRDSRKQWVDCNDPIYDQYHLTYTTTYDLFNYVLRYFEQPFRFLIYNGDVDTVCNYLGDAWLMRDVANFNIMASKPRVQWYFRNQSAGYSQNYQSQDKTKVIDVVTVKGAGHFVPNDRPGPSAQMITNFMFPQAQNGLVDYSDYSLVNPTPVPLPLVNPSNGNTETTTKSSATVSFFLAMLFVAGAAM
;
A
#
# COMPACT_ATOMS: atom_id res chain seq x y z
N MET A 1 19.97 -12.34 15.07
CA MET A 1 19.07 -13.21 14.28
C MET A 1 17.96 -12.30 13.79
N GLY A 2 17.86 -12.10 12.47
CA GLY A 2 16.89 -11.17 11.87
C GLY A 2 15.47 -11.68 12.06
N TYR A 3 14.52 -10.76 12.27
CA TYR A 3 13.10 -11.02 12.52
C TYR A 3 12.57 -12.18 11.67
N PRO A 4 12.39 -13.39 12.23
CA PRO A 4 11.60 -14.43 11.59
C PRO A 4 10.19 -14.37 12.18
N CYS A 5 9.18 -14.61 11.33
CA CYS A 5 7.76 -14.65 11.67
C CYS A 5 7.15 -13.26 11.91
N TRP A 6 6.32 -12.84 10.97
CA TRP A 6 5.31 -11.79 11.18
C TRP A 6 4.66 -12.03 12.54
N ASN A 7 4.65 -11.03 13.42
CA ASN A 7 4.12 -11.19 14.77
C ASN A 7 2.57 -11.14 14.75
N GLU A 8 1.98 -12.04 13.97
CA GLU A 8 0.54 -12.26 13.82
C GLU A 8 -0.07 -12.63 15.17
N ASP A 9 0.68 -13.37 15.99
CA ASP A 9 0.33 -13.69 17.37
C ASP A 9 0.05 -12.43 18.19
N ALA A 10 0.94 -11.43 18.19
CA ALA A 10 0.73 -10.22 18.98
C ALA A 10 -0.52 -9.44 18.56
N VAL A 11 -0.81 -9.37 17.25
CA VAL A 11 -2.02 -8.71 16.75
C VAL A 11 -3.26 -9.49 17.20
N THR A 12 -3.22 -10.82 17.07
CA THR A 12 -4.28 -11.72 17.52
C THR A 12 -4.53 -11.58 19.02
N PHE A 13 -3.49 -11.61 19.85
CA PHE A 13 -3.62 -11.41 21.29
C PHE A 13 -4.21 -10.04 21.64
N TYR A 14 -3.74 -8.97 20.98
CA TYR A 14 -4.20 -7.61 21.25
C TYR A 14 -5.69 -7.42 20.89
N LEU A 15 -6.10 -7.83 19.68
CA LEU A 15 -7.46 -7.63 19.19
C LEU A 15 -8.50 -8.55 19.86
N ASN A 16 -8.06 -9.62 20.53
CA ASN A 16 -8.93 -10.48 21.34
C ASN A 16 -9.09 -10.02 22.80
N ARG A 17 -8.42 -8.94 23.24
CA ARG A 17 -8.66 -8.39 24.58
C ARG A 17 -10.03 -7.72 24.68
N LYS A 18 -10.72 -7.94 25.79
CA LYS A 18 -12.04 -7.36 26.05
C LYS A 18 -12.03 -5.84 25.98
N ASP A 19 -11.05 -5.19 26.61
CA ASP A 19 -10.97 -3.72 26.63
C ASP A 19 -10.70 -3.12 25.24
N VAL A 20 -9.90 -3.79 24.41
CA VAL A 20 -9.69 -3.43 23.00
C VAL A 20 -10.97 -3.62 22.19
N GLN A 21 -11.66 -4.75 22.35
CA GLN A 21 -12.94 -4.99 21.67
C GLN A 21 -14.04 -4.01 22.09
N ASP A 22 -14.10 -3.65 23.37
CA ASP A 22 -15.02 -2.63 23.88
C ASP A 22 -14.71 -1.25 23.24
N ALA A 23 -13.43 -0.88 23.15
CA ALA A 23 -12.96 0.36 22.54
C ALA A 23 -13.20 0.42 21.02
N LEU A 24 -13.15 -0.73 20.34
CA LEU A 24 -13.49 -0.88 18.91
C LEU A 24 -14.99 -1.12 18.68
N HIS A 25 -15.80 -1.10 19.74
CA HIS A 25 -17.25 -1.29 19.69
C HIS A 25 -17.69 -2.60 19.04
N ILE A 26 -16.95 -3.69 19.29
CA ILE A 26 -17.33 -5.02 18.79
C ILE A 26 -18.65 -5.46 19.44
N PRO A 27 -19.69 -5.81 18.65
CA PRO A 27 -21.00 -6.18 19.17
C PRO A 27 -20.94 -7.29 20.22
N GLN A 28 -21.77 -7.19 21.26
CA GLN A 28 -21.83 -8.21 22.31
C GLN A 28 -22.19 -9.59 21.74
N GLU A 29 -23.12 -9.65 20.78
CA GLU A 29 -23.51 -10.89 20.10
C GLU A 29 -22.32 -11.62 19.45
N TRP A 30 -21.41 -10.88 18.81
CA TRP A 30 -20.21 -11.48 18.22
C TRP A 30 -19.27 -12.03 19.30
N ARG A 31 -19.11 -11.32 20.41
CA ARG A 31 -18.27 -11.76 21.54
C ARG A 31 -18.84 -13.00 22.23
N ASP A 32 -20.16 -13.07 22.35
CA ASP A 32 -20.88 -14.21 22.93
C ASP A 32 -20.80 -15.46 22.03
N SER A 33 -20.54 -15.29 20.73
CA SER A 33 -20.32 -16.40 19.79
C SER A 33 -19.05 -17.22 20.05
N ARG A 34 -18.19 -16.78 20.99
CA ARG A 34 -16.89 -17.38 21.36
C ARG A 34 -15.90 -17.53 20.21
N LYS A 35 -16.12 -16.80 19.11
CA LYS A 35 -15.15 -16.67 18.03
C LYS A 35 -14.00 -15.78 18.49
N GLN A 36 -12.80 -16.10 18.02
CA GLN A 36 -11.65 -15.22 18.18
C GLN A 36 -11.43 -14.46 16.88
N TRP A 37 -10.94 -13.22 17.02
CA TRP A 37 -10.37 -12.51 15.90
C TRP A 37 -9.10 -13.24 15.49
N VAL A 38 -8.93 -13.47 14.20
CA VAL A 38 -7.74 -13.98 13.55
C VAL A 38 -7.48 -13.12 12.31
N ASP A 39 -6.25 -13.07 11.86
CA ASP A 39 -5.81 -12.27 10.72
C ASP A 39 -6.36 -12.81 9.38
N CYS A 40 -6.37 -14.14 9.22
CA CYS A 40 -6.86 -14.83 8.02
C CYS A 40 -8.02 -15.78 8.35
N ASN A 41 -8.98 -15.90 7.44
CA ASN A 41 -10.11 -16.83 7.55
C ASN A 41 -9.95 -17.96 6.53
N ASP A 42 -9.24 -19.02 6.93
CA ASP A 42 -8.92 -20.17 6.06
C ASP A 42 -10.17 -20.83 5.46
N PRO A 43 -11.29 -21.04 6.20
CA PRO A 43 -12.51 -21.57 5.60
C PRO A 43 -13.05 -20.73 4.43
N ILE A 44 -12.97 -19.40 4.51
CA ILE A 44 -13.36 -18.52 3.39
C ILE A 44 -12.37 -18.69 2.24
N TYR A 45 -11.07 -18.74 2.52
CA TYR A 45 -10.04 -18.94 1.51
C TYR A 45 -10.22 -20.26 0.75
N ASP A 46 -10.39 -21.37 1.45
CA ASP A 46 -10.55 -22.71 0.87
C ASP A 46 -11.82 -22.85 0.01
N GLN A 47 -12.84 -22.03 0.31
CA GLN A 47 -14.10 -22.01 -0.42
C GLN A 47 -14.13 -20.94 -1.52
N TYR A 48 -13.08 -20.13 -1.65
CA TYR A 48 -13.06 -19.05 -2.62
C TYR A 48 -12.88 -19.59 -4.04
N HIS A 49 -13.76 -19.19 -4.95
CA HIS A 49 -13.70 -19.59 -6.35
C HIS A 49 -13.12 -18.44 -7.18
N LEU A 50 -11.90 -18.62 -7.69
CA LEU A 50 -11.25 -17.64 -8.57
C LEU A 50 -12.05 -17.47 -9.86
N THR A 51 -12.64 -16.29 -10.07
CA THR A 51 -13.39 -15.96 -11.29
C THR A 51 -12.53 -15.37 -12.39
N TYR A 52 -11.36 -14.84 -12.04
CA TYR A 52 -10.40 -14.23 -12.96
C TYR A 52 -9.00 -14.75 -12.66
N THR A 53 -8.28 -15.13 -13.71
CA THR A 53 -6.89 -15.59 -13.62
C THR A 53 -5.88 -14.47 -13.84
N THR A 54 -6.35 -13.28 -14.21
CA THR A 54 -5.53 -12.09 -14.45
C THR A 54 -6.32 -10.81 -14.17
N THR A 55 -5.61 -9.77 -13.77
CA THR A 55 -6.15 -8.41 -13.62
C THR A 55 -5.95 -7.55 -14.88
N TYR A 56 -5.38 -8.11 -15.95
CA TYR A 56 -5.14 -7.41 -17.22
C TYR A 56 -6.37 -6.65 -17.73
N ASP A 57 -7.53 -7.32 -17.79
CA ASP A 57 -8.76 -6.72 -18.28
C ASP A 57 -9.31 -5.64 -17.36
N LEU A 58 -9.07 -5.73 -16.04
CA LEU A 58 -9.44 -4.69 -15.09
C LEU A 58 -8.68 -3.40 -15.36
N PHE A 59 -7.36 -3.47 -15.53
CA PHE A 59 -6.56 -2.30 -15.85
C PHE A 59 -6.99 -1.68 -17.18
N ASN A 60 -7.19 -2.49 -18.21
CA ASN A 60 -7.70 -2.01 -19.50
C ASN A 60 -9.07 -1.36 -19.40
N TYR A 61 -9.97 -1.93 -18.60
CA TYR A 61 -11.30 -1.38 -18.38
C TYR A 61 -11.20 0.03 -17.78
N VAL A 62 -10.44 0.20 -16.69
CA VAL A 62 -10.29 1.51 -16.05
C VAL A 62 -9.60 2.53 -16.96
N LEU A 63 -8.55 2.13 -17.69
CA LEU A 63 -7.85 3.02 -18.61
C LEU A 63 -8.76 3.52 -19.75
N ARG A 64 -9.69 2.68 -20.23
CA ARG A 64 -10.58 3.00 -21.36
C ARG A 64 -11.85 3.73 -20.96
N TYR A 65 -12.48 3.31 -19.86
CA TYR A 65 -13.84 3.73 -19.53
C TYR A 65 -13.93 4.74 -18.40
N PHE A 66 -12.88 4.91 -17.60
CA PHE A 66 -12.88 5.96 -16.59
C PHE A 66 -12.55 7.30 -17.27
N GLU A 67 -13.45 8.27 -17.22
CA GLU A 67 -13.27 9.52 -17.99
C GLU A 67 -12.35 10.54 -17.29
N GLN A 68 -12.27 10.49 -15.96
CA GLN A 68 -11.46 11.45 -15.18
C GLN A 68 -9.97 11.08 -15.21
N PRO A 69 -9.04 12.03 -15.05
CA PRO A 69 -7.63 11.71 -14.87
C PRO A 69 -7.43 10.67 -13.77
N PHE A 70 -6.62 9.64 -14.04
CA PHE A 70 -6.45 8.51 -13.13
C PHE A 70 -5.01 8.02 -13.13
N ARG A 71 -4.50 7.70 -11.94
CA ARG A 71 -3.14 7.19 -11.75
C ARG A 71 -3.17 5.86 -11.00
N PHE A 72 -2.50 4.87 -11.57
CA PHE A 72 -2.16 3.63 -10.89
C PHE A 72 -0.78 3.75 -10.25
N LEU A 73 -0.67 3.26 -9.02
CA LEU A 73 0.61 2.91 -8.40
C LEU A 73 0.62 1.41 -8.16
N ILE A 74 1.54 0.73 -8.83
CA ILE A 74 1.86 -0.67 -8.62
C ILE A 74 3.21 -0.70 -7.92
N TYR A 75 3.24 -1.15 -6.67
CA TYR A 75 4.47 -1.16 -5.89
C TYR A 75 4.75 -2.54 -5.31
N ASN A 76 6.03 -2.93 -5.37
CA ASN A 76 6.47 -4.25 -4.92
C ASN A 76 7.74 -4.13 -4.09
N GLY A 77 7.85 -5.00 -3.08
CA GLY A 77 9.14 -5.31 -2.48
C GLY A 77 9.97 -6.17 -3.44
N ASP A 78 11.23 -5.79 -3.68
CA ASP A 78 12.07 -6.49 -4.67
C ASP A 78 12.62 -7.84 -4.19
N VAL A 79 12.37 -8.22 -2.93
CA VAL A 79 12.68 -9.56 -2.38
C VAL A 79 11.44 -10.40 -2.10
N ASP A 80 10.24 -9.95 -2.49
CA ASP A 80 9.03 -10.79 -2.45
C ASP A 80 9.06 -11.86 -3.55
N THR A 81 8.79 -13.10 -3.17
CA THR A 81 8.68 -14.23 -4.09
C THR A 81 7.23 -14.64 -4.38
N VAL A 82 6.26 -14.21 -3.56
CA VAL A 82 4.83 -14.57 -3.74
C VAL A 82 4.21 -13.73 -4.86
N CYS A 83 4.33 -12.39 -4.77
CA CYS A 83 3.87 -11.43 -5.79
C CYS A 83 5.06 -10.59 -6.26
N ASN A 84 5.96 -11.24 -7.00
CA ASN A 84 7.26 -10.67 -7.32
C ASN A 84 7.18 -9.48 -8.29
N TYR A 85 8.12 -8.54 -8.13
CA TYR A 85 8.17 -7.30 -8.91
C TYR A 85 8.31 -7.48 -10.43
N LEU A 86 8.84 -8.61 -10.91
CA LEU A 86 8.99 -8.86 -12.35
C LEU A 86 7.64 -9.17 -12.99
N GLY A 87 6.82 -10.00 -12.33
CA GLY A 87 5.47 -10.34 -12.79
C GLY A 87 4.60 -9.10 -12.97
N ASP A 88 4.56 -8.25 -11.95
CA ASP A 88 3.78 -7.00 -11.99
C ASP A 88 4.33 -5.99 -13.00
N ALA A 89 5.66 -5.87 -13.12
CA ALA A 89 6.28 -5.02 -14.14
C ALA A 89 5.96 -5.49 -15.57
N TRP A 90 5.95 -6.81 -15.82
CA TRP A 90 5.59 -7.36 -17.13
C TRP A 90 4.11 -7.17 -17.44
N LEU A 91 3.22 -7.40 -16.47
CA LEU A 91 1.79 -7.14 -16.64
C LEU A 91 1.53 -5.68 -16.99
N MET A 92 2.15 -4.74 -16.25
CA MET A 92 1.95 -3.30 -16.51
C MET A 92 2.57 -2.86 -17.83
N ARG A 93 3.70 -3.43 -18.24
CA ARG A 93 4.27 -3.22 -19.58
C ARG A 93 3.28 -3.66 -20.66
N ASP A 94 2.66 -4.82 -20.52
CA ASP A 94 1.77 -5.38 -21.53
C ASP A 94 0.46 -4.58 -21.61
N VAL A 95 -0.11 -4.17 -20.46
CA VAL A 95 -1.23 -3.22 -20.38
C VAL A 95 -0.89 -1.89 -21.05
N ALA A 96 0.28 -1.31 -20.73
CA ALA A 96 0.71 -0.04 -21.30
C ALA A 96 0.88 -0.12 -22.82
N ASN A 97 1.48 -1.19 -23.33
CA ASN A 97 1.65 -1.43 -24.76
C ASN A 97 0.29 -1.53 -25.47
N PHE A 98 -0.65 -2.27 -24.92
CA PHE A 98 -1.99 -2.44 -25.50
C PHE A 98 -2.79 -1.14 -25.55
N ASN A 99 -2.59 -0.23 -24.59
CA ASN A 99 -3.22 1.09 -24.58
C ASN A 99 -2.36 2.20 -25.21
N ILE A 100 -1.29 1.84 -25.93
CA ILE A 100 -0.42 2.77 -26.67
C ILE A 100 0.12 3.89 -25.76
N MET A 101 0.49 3.53 -24.52
CA MET A 101 1.03 4.45 -23.54
C MET A 101 2.53 4.65 -23.79
N ALA A 102 2.99 5.90 -23.64
CA ALA A 102 4.40 6.25 -23.72
C ALA A 102 5.13 5.74 -22.47
N SER A 103 6.19 4.94 -22.66
CA SER A 103 7.07 4.47 -21.60
C SER A 103 8.19 5.47 -21.32
N LYS A 104 8.43 5.77 -20.04
CA LYS A 104 9.59 6.53 -19.58
C LYS A 104 10.72 5.61 -19.13
N PRO A 105 11.98 6.10 -19.13
CA PRO A 105 13.09 5.33 -18.58
C PRO A 105 12.82 4.90 -17.14
N ARG A 106 13.24 3.69 -16.79
CA ARG A 106 13.27 3.23 -15.41
C ARG A 106 14.35 3.99 -14.65
N VAL A 107 13.96 4.78 -13.66
CA VAL A 107 14.85 5.65 -12.89
C VAL A 107 14.98 5.15 -11.46
N GLN A 108 16.14 5.37 -10.87
CA GLN A 108 16.37 5.09 -9.45
C GLN A 108 15.76 6.20 -8.61
N TRP A 109 15.14 5.86 -7.48
CA TRP A 109 14.67 6.82 -6.49
C TRP A 109 15.36 6.62 -5.14
N TYR A 110 15.31 7.65 -4.30
CA TYR A 110 16.12 7.73 -3.09
C TYR A 110 15.29 7.97 -1.83
N PHE A 111 15.75 7.39 -0.72
CA PHE A 111 15.33 7.72 0.64
C PHE A 111 16.58 7.99 1.49
N ARG A 112 16.70 9.17 2.11
CA ARG A 112 17.89 9.60 2.89
C ARG A 112 19.22 9.41 2.15
N ASN A 113 19.27 9.82 0.88
CA ASN A 113 20.44 9.65 -0.01
C ASN A 113 20.86 8.18 -0.25
N GLN A 114 20.01 7.22 0.10
CA GLN A 114 20.22 5.80 -0.20
C GLN A 114 19.25 5.36 -1.29
N SER A 115 19.69 4.42 -2.12
CA SER A 115 18.83 3.80 -3.12
C SER A 115 17.63 3.15 -2.42
N ALA A 116 16.44 3.65 -2.70
CA ALA A 116 15.20 3.12 -2.16
C ALA A 116 14.49 2.20 -3.16
N GLY A 117 14.95 2.17 -4.41
CA GLY A 117 14.50 1.26 -5.46
C GLY A 117 14.45 1.97 -6.80
N TYR A 118 13.52 1.56 -7.66
CA TYR A 118 13.34 2.13 -8.99
C TYR A 118 11.88 2.41 -9.29
N SER A 119 11.61 3.41 -10.11
CA SER A 119 10.29 3.71 -10.65
C SER A 119 10.33 3.69 -12.17
N GLN A 120 9.25 3.23 -12.78
CA GLN A 120 9.01 3.30 -14.21
C GLN A 120 7.60 3.80 -14.45
N ASN A 121 7.47 4.75 -15.36
CA ASN A 121 6.21 5.43 -15.65
C ASN A 121 5.73 5.11 -17.07
N TYR A 122 4.43 4.87 -17.19
CA TYR A 122 3.71 4.80 -18.46
C TYR A 122 2.62 5.86 -18.48
N GLN A 123 2.48 6.59 -19.58
CA GLN A 123 1.53 7.71 -19.68
C GLN A 123 0.73 7.63 -20.99
N SER A 124 -0.58 7.85 -20.94
CA SER A 124 -1.41 7.97 -22.13
C SER A 124 -1.02 9.20 -22.98
N GLN A 125 -1.39 9.21 -24.26
CA GLN A 125 -1.02 10.29 -25.19
C GLN A 125 -1.55 11.67 -24.74
N ASP A 126 -2.74 11.71 -24.15
CA ASP A 126 -3.38 12.90 -23.58
C ASP A 126 -2.91 13.22 -22.13
N LYS A 127 -2.05 12.36 -21.56
CA LYS A 127 -1.47 12.46 -20.21
C LYS A 127 -2.48 12.38 -19.06
N THR A 128 -3.71 11.95 -19.32
CA THR A 128 -4.76 11.82 -18.29
C THR A 128 -4.67 10.50 -17.53
N LYS A 129 -4.06 9.46 -18.13
CA LYS A 129 -3.83 8.16 -17.51
C LYS A 129 -2.35 7.91 -17.28
N VAL A 130 -2.03 7.47 -16.08
CA VAL A 130 -0.67 7.20 -15.68
C VAL A 130 -0.59 5.87 -14.92
N ILE A 131 0.45 5.07 -15.20
CA ILE A 131 0.81 3.89 -14.41
C ILE A 131 2.25 4.10 -13.93
N ASP A 132 2.42 4.12 -12.61
CA ASP A 132 3.73 4.05 -11.97
C ASP A 132 3.96 2.64 -11.45
N VAL A 133 5.08 2.04 -11.87
CA VAL A 133 5.58 0.76 -11.35
C VAL A 133 6.80 1.05 -10.49
N VAL A 134 6.73 0.77 -9.20
CA VAL A 134 7.74 1.16 -8.20
C VAL A 134 8.24 -0.06 -7.44
N THR A 135 9.55 -0.28 -7.44
CA THR A 135 10.18 -1.26 -6.55
C THR A 135 10.66 -0.57 -5.28
N VAL A 136 10.53 -1.26 -4.14
CA VAL A 136 11.09 -0.85 -2.85
C VAL A 136 12.20 -1.81 -2.46
N LYS A 137 13.43 -1.29 -2.44
CA LYS A 137 14.65 -2.08 -2.31
C LYS A 137 14.76 -2.75 -0.95
N GLY A 138 14.90 -4.08 -0.95
CA GLY A 138 15.02 -4.94 0.21
C GLY A 138 13.77 -4.94 1.09
N ALA A 139 12.59 -4.81 0.50
CA ALA A 139 11.29 -5.11 1.11
C ALA A 139 10.75 -6.42 0.54
N GLY A 140 10.02 -7.20 1.34
CA GLY A 140 9.25 -8.36 0.92
C GLY A 140 7.80 -8.00 0.63
N HIS A 141 6.88 -8.95 0.87
CA HIS A 141 5.46 -8.83 0.53
C HIS A 141 4.77 -7.64 1.25
N PHE A 142 5.03 -7.46 2.54
CA PHE A 142 4.49 -6.36 3.33
C PHE A 142 5.46 -5.17 3.35
N VAL A 143 5.55 -4.48 2.21
CA VAL A 143 6.49 -3.38 1.99
C VAL A 143 6.52 -2.32 3.10
N PRO A 144 5.38 -1.83 3.63
CA PRO A 144 5.38 -0.86 4.73
C PRO A 144 5.93 -1.41 6.05
N ASN A 145 5.86 -2.72 6.29
CA ASN A 145 6.44 -3.34 7.48
C ASN A 145 7.97 -3.39 7.37
N ASP A 146 8.48 -3.83 6.22
CA ASP A 146 9.92 -4.05 6.05
C ASP A 146 10.68 -2.73 5.83
N ARG A 147 10.04 -1.78 5.15
CA ARG A 147 10.62 -0.49 4.75
C ARG A 147 9.66 0.66 5.05
N PRO A 148 9.35 0.95 6.32
CA PRO A 148 8.34 1.94 6.70
C PRO A 148 8.66 3.37 6.20
N GLY A 149 9.92 3.81 6.32
CA GLY A 149 10.36 5.13 5.85
C GLY A 149 10.19 5.32 4.33
N PRO A 150 10.84 4.48 3.50
CA PRO A 150 10.65 4.52 2.05
C PRO A 150 9.19 4.38 1.62
N SER A 151 8.41 3.52 2.29
CA SER A 151 6.99 3.31 1.97
C SER A 151 6.15 4.57 2.25
N ALA A 152 6.36 5.19 3.40
CA ALA A 152 5.68 6.44 3.74
C ALA A 152 6.00 7.54 2.71
N GLN A 153 7.25 7.64 2.28
CA GLN A 153 7.63 8.60 1.23
C GLN A 153 6.96 8.29 -0.12
N MET A 154 7.03 7.03 -0.56
CA MET A 154 6.43 6.61 -1.82
C MET A 154 4.91 6.90 -1.86
N ILE A 155 4.19 6.53 -0.80
CA ILE A 155 2.74 6.78 -0.69
C ILE A 155 2.46 8.28 -0.65
N THR A 156 3.24 9.06 0.13
CA THR A 156 3.04 10.51 0.22
C THR A 156 3.23 11.19 -1.12
N ASN A 157 4.30 10.85 -1.85
CA ASN A 157 4.61 11.47 -3.14
C ASN A 157 3.61 11.05 -4.22
N PHE A 158 3.10 9.81 -4.15
CA PHE A 158 2.01 9.37 -5.02
C PHE A 158 0.72 10.17 -4.79
N MET A 159 0.34 10.35 -3.52
CA MET A 159 -0.89 11.06 -3.13
C MET A 159 -0.82 12.55 -3.39
N PHE A 160 0.35 13.16 -3.19
CA PHE A 160 0.57 14.60 -3.26
C PHE A 160 1.75 14.94 -4.20
N PRO A 161 1.61 14.64 -5.51
CA PRO A 161 2.69 14.85 -6.47
C PRO A 161 3.01 16.35 -6.58
N GLN A 162 4.23 16.74 -6.22
CA GLN A 162 4.69 18.12 -6.40
C GLN A 162 5.03 18.45 -7.86
N ALA A 163 5.22 17.43 -8.70
CA ALA A 163 5.60 17.61 -10.09
C ALA A 163 4.40 17.90 -11.02
N GLN A 164 4.61 18.85 -11.93
CA GLN A 164 3.71 19.16 -13.04
C GLN A 164 3.77 18.03 -14.10
N ASN A 165 2.65 17.76 -14.79
CA ASN A 165 2.53 16.81 -15.92
C ASN A 165 2.41 15.30 -15.59
N GLY A 166 1.96 14.95 -14.38
CA GLY A 166 1.56 13.57 -14.06
C GLY A 166 2.71 12.60 -13.76
N LEU A 167 3.95 13.09 -13.70
CA LEU A 167 5.10 12.33 -13.20
C LEU A 167 5.21 12.51 -11.69
N VAL A 168 5.54 11.44 -10.97
CA VAL A 168 5.81 11.47 -9.53
C VAL A 168 7.31 11.41 -9.31
N ASP A 169 7.87 12.39 -8.61
CA ASP A 169 9.23 12.27 -8.08
C ASP A 169 9.18 11.51 -6.74
N TYR A 170 9.48 10.22 -6.79
CA TYR A 170 9.55 9.38 -5.60
C TYR A 170 10.74 9.72 -4.69
N SER A 171 11.69 10.56 -5.14
CA SER A 171 12.80 11.06 -4.32
C SER A 171 12.48 12.39 -3.63
N ASP A 172 11.29 12.97 -3.83
CA ASP A 172 10.90 14.20 -3.15
C ASP A 172 10.72 13.95 -1.64
N TYR A 173 11.30 14.84 -0.83
CA TYR A 173 11.22 14.82 0.64
C TYR A 173 10.41 15.99 1.20
N SER A 174 9.84 16.84 0.35
CA SER A 174 9.16 18.08 0.74
C SER A 174 8.01 17.86 1.72
N LEU A 175 7.31 16.73 1.62
CA LEU A 175 6.15 16.37 2.43
C LEU A 175 6.42 15.29 3.48
N VAL A 176 7.65 14.81 3.58
CA VAL A 176 7.98 13.65 4.40
C VAL A 176 9.13 14.02 5.31
N ASN A 177 8.96 13.88 6.61
CA ASN A 177 10.09 13.92 7.53
C ASN A 177 10.81 12.57 7.45
N PRO A 178 11.99 12.48 6.80
CA PRO A 178 12.66 11.20 6.67
C PRO A 178 13.18 10.70 8.01
N THR A 179 13.33 11.56 9.03
CA THR A 179 13.81 11.27 10.39
C THR A 179 12.73 11.58 11.43
N PRO A 180 11.63 10.82 11.47
CA PRO A 180 10.59 11.05 12.46
C PRO A 180 11.14 10.76 13.86
N VAL A 181 10.89 11.69 14.79
CA VAL A 181 11.15 11.48 16.22
C VAL A 181 9.88 10.85 16.80
N PRO A 182 9.93 9.62 17.37
CA PRO A 182 8.76 9.01 17.99
C PRO A 182 8.16 9.93 19.05
N LEU A 183 6.84 10.03 19.08
CA LEU A 183 6.15 10.71 20.18
C LEU A 183 6.45 9.98 21.49
N PRO A 184 6.48 10.69 22.64
CA PRO A 184 6.60 10.07 23.94
C PRO A 184 5.48 9.04 24.14
N LEU A 185 5.80 7.91 24.78
CA LEU A 185 4.78 6.94 25.18
C LEU A 185 3.86 7.61 26.22
N VAL A 186 2.58 7.75 25.89
CA VAL A 186 1.57 8.22 26.84
C VAL A 186 1.17 7.04 27.72
N ASN A 187 1.52 7.10 29.01
CA ASN A 187 1.02 6.14 30.00
C ASN A 187 -0.41 6.54 30.38
N PRO A 188 -1.44 5.69 30.12
CA PRO A 188 -2.83 6.00 30.45
C PRO A 188 -3.10 6.20 31.95
N SER A 189 -2.17 5.79 32.82
CA SER A 189 -2.29 5.88 34.27
C SER A 189 -2.07 7.28 34.86
N ASN A 190 -1.54 8.22 34.08
CA ASN A 190 -1.36 9.61 34.53
C ASN A 190 -2.48 10.46 33.93
N GLY A 191 -3.54 10.66 34.71
CA GLY A 191 -4.81 11.29 34.31
C GLY A 191 -4.76 12.78 33.92
N ASN A 192 -3.93 13.16 32.97
CA ASN A 192 -4.02 14.44 32.29
C ASN A 192 -4.45 14.18 30.85
N THR A 193 -5.73 14.41 30.57
CA THR A 193 -6.31 14.43 29.23
C THR A 193 -5.76 15.64 28.46
N GLU A 194 -4.55 15.51 27.89
CA GLU A 194 -4.15 16.39 26.80
C GLU A 194 -5.02 16.08 25.58
N THR A 195 -5.81 17.07 25.19
CA THR A 195 -6.74 17.01 24.10
C THR A 195 -5.92 16.95 22.81
N THR A 196 -5.86 15.78 22.17
CA THR A 196 -5.33 15.67 20.81
C THR A 196 -6.17 16.54 19.89
N THR A 197 -5.58 17.62 19.40
CA THR A 197 -6.17 18.46 18.36
C THR A 197 -6.51 17.58 17.16
N LYS A 198 -7.81 17.46 16.87
CA LYS A 198 -8.30 16.87 15.62
C LYS A 198 -7.71 17.67 14.46
N SER A 199 -6.81 17.05 13.70
CA SER A 199 -6.45 17.52 12.37
C SER A 199 -7.70 17.44 11.50
N SER A 200 -8.37 18.58 11.31
CA SER A 200 -9.41 18.74 10.29
C SER A 200 -8.73 18.91 8.94
N ALA A 201 -8.38 17.78 8.32
CA ALA A 201 -8.04 17.73 6.91
C ALA A 201 -9.03 16.75 6.26
N THR A 202 -10.19 17.27 5.87
CA THR A 202 -11.09 16.55 4.97
C THR A 202 -10.49 16.66 3.57
N VAL A 203 -9.62 15.73 3.22
CA VAL A 203 -9.27 15.47 1.81
C VAL A 203 -10.14 14.30 1.38
N SER A 204 -11.27 14.61 0.74
CA SER A 204 -12.06 13.60 0.06
C SER A 204 -11.28 13.15 -1.18
N PHE A 205 -10.69 11.97 -1.12
CA PHE A 205 -10.09 11.31 -2.27
C PHE A 205 -10.50 9.84 -2.28
N PHE A 206 -10.92 9.34 -3.44
CA PHE A 206 -11.20 7.92 -3.62
C PHE A 206 -9.88 7.18 -3.82
N LEU A 207 -9.36 6.60 -2.74
CA LEU A 207 -8.28 5.62 -2.81
C LEU A 207 -8.91 4.24 -3.00
N ALA A 208 -8.84 3.71 -4.22
CA ALA A 208 -9.05 2.29 -4.45
C ALA A 208 -7.72 1.57 -4.24
N MET A 209 -7.42 1.15 -3.00
CA MET A 209 -6.37 0.16 -2.75
C MET A 209 -6.94 -1.21 -3.12
N LEU A 210 -6.61 -1.67 -4.32
CA LEU A 210 -6.86 -3.05 -4.69
C LEU A 210 -5.64 -3.87 -4.27
N PHE A 211 -5.77 -4.63 -3.20
CA PHE A 211 -4.81 -5.68 -2.89
C PHE A 211 -5.04 -6.82 -3.88
N VAL A 212 -4.21 -6.87 -4.93
CA VAL A 212 -4.12 -8.07 -5.77
C VAL A 212 -3.22 -9.05 -5.00
N ALA A 213 -3.80 -9.75 -4.04
CA ALA A 213 -3.17 -10.95 -3.50
C ALA A 213 -3.23 -12.00 -4.61
N GLY A 214 -2.14 -12.14 -5.36
CA GLY A 214 -1.93 -13.33 -6.17
C GLY A 214 -1.84 -14.50 -5.21
N ALA A 215 -2.88 -15.33 -5.16
CA ALA A 215 -2.76 -16.66 -4.59
C ALA A 215 -1.71 -17.39 -5.45
N ALA A 216 -0.46 -17.41 -4.98
CA ALA A 216 0.57 -18.26 -5.54
C ALA A 216 0.16 -19.71 -5.25
N MET A 217 -0.21 -20.44 -6.30
CA MET A 217 -0.12 -21.91 -6.32
C MET A 217 1.32 -22.31 -6.59
#